data_AF-A0A9E0XGL6-F1
#
_entry.id   AF-A0A9E0XGL6-F1
#
_cell.length_a   1.000
_cell.length_b   1.000
_cell.length_c   1.000
_cell.angle_alpha   90.00
_cell.angle_beta   90.00
_cell.angle_gamma   90.00
#
_symmetry.space_group_name_H-M   'P 1'
#
loop_
_entity.id
_entity.type
_entity.pdbx_description
1 polymer ?
#
loop_
_entity_poly.entity_id
_entity_poly.type
_entity_poly.pdbx_seq_one_letter_code
_entity_poly.pdbx_strand_id
1 'polypeptide(L)'
;MITNVSSIDEEVSVAPFPEVKAEKSQDVHLRLQHRPTTRITSKIEVESGWKVHVEESGNPEGIPVVFVHGGPGVKCRDTDHQWFDPDKYRIIVFQQRGTWGCTPSAEDLSTPSQIFKDVTIQTLAADLEAIRKQLHIDKWLVFGGSWGSTLTMYYAQEFPEQCLGLVVRGIFLAS
;
A
#
# COMPACT_ATOMS: atom_id res chain seq x y z
N MET A 1 -31.16 -40.13 -14.56
CA MET A 1 -30.99 -39.58 -15.92
C MET A 1 -30.11 -38.36 -15.79
N ILE A 2 -28.86 -38.43 -16.24
CA ILE A 2 -27.92 -37.32 -16.25
C ILE A 2 -27.85 -36.86 -17.70
N THR A 3 -28.29 -35.63 -17.98
CA THR A 3 -28.21 -35.03 -19.32
C THR A 3 -26.83 -34.42 -19.52
N ASN A 4 -26.19 -34.87 -20.60
CA ASN A 4 -24.89 -34.44 -21.11
C ASN A 4 -24.94 -32.95 -21.50
N VAL A 5 -24.01 -32.14 -21.01
CA VAL A 5 -23.80 -30.77 -21.49
C VAL A 5 -22.66 -30.82 -22.49
N SER A 6 -22.99 -30.58 -23.76
CA SER A 6 -22.06 -30.51 -24.86
C SER A 6 -21.10 -29.33 -24.71
N SER A 7 -19.81 -29.64 -24.83
CA SER A 7 -18.63 -28.82 -25.10
C SER A 7 -18.85 -27.37 -25.55
N ILE A 8 -18.29 -26.43 -24.79
CA ILE A 8 -17.95 -25.07 -25.24
C ILE A 8 -16.42 -25.02 -25.26
N ASP A 9 -15.82 -25.55 -26.32
CA ASP A 9 -14.38 -25.38 -26.59
C ASP A 9 -14.23 -24.25 -27.62
N GLU A 10 -14.36 -23.00 -27.18
CA GLU A 10 -13.77 -21.86 -27.89
C GLU A 10 -12.40 -21.59 -27.29
N GLU A 11 -11.34 -22.01 -28.00
CA GLU A 11 -9.97 -21.57 -27.72
C GLU A 11 -9.89 -20.05 -27.96
N VAL A 12 -9.99 -19.27 -26.88
CA VAL A 12 -9.60 -17.86 -26.91
C VAL A 12 -8.09 -17.81 -27.07
N SER A 13 -7.62 -17.42 -28.26
CA SER A 13 -6.21 -17.12 -28.51
C SER A 13 -5.78 -15.92 -27.67
N VAL A 14 -5.13 -16.18 -26.55
CA VAL A 14 -4.50 -15.15 -25.72
C VAL A 14 -3.16 -14.80 -26.37
N ALA A 15 -3.02 -13.54 -26.80
CA ALA A 15 -1.74 -13.06 -27.30
C ALA A 15 -0.64 -13.25 -26.24
N PRO A 16 0.57 -13.72 -26.61
CA PRO A 16 1.65 -13.90 -25.66
C PRO A 16 1.98 -12.55 -25.01
N PHE A 17 2.15 -12.56 -23.69
CA PHE A 17 2.60 -11.38 -22.96
C PHE A 17 3.91 -10.87 -23.56
N PRO A 18 4.07 -9.54 -23.73
CA PRO A 18 5.32 -8.98 -24.20
C PRO A 18 6.45 -9.39 -23.26
N GLU A 19 7.58 -9.79 -23.84
CA GLU A 19 8.75 -10.23 -23.10
C GLU A 19 9.35 -9.05 -22.31
N VAL A 20 9.02 -8.97 -21.03
CA VAL A 20 9.62 -7.98 -20.12
C VAL A 20 11.00 -8.49 -19.74
N LYS A 21 12.05 -7.86 -20.25
CA LYS A 21 13.42 -8.14 -19.80
C LYS A 21 13.53 -7.77 -18.32
N ALA A 22 13.69 -8.76 -17.46
CA ALA A 22 14.01 -8.53 -16.06
C ALA A 22 15.34 -7.75 -15.98
N GLU A 23 15.33 -6.58 -15.34
CA GLU A 23 16.56 -5.87 -14.99
C GLU A 23 17.40 -6.76 -14.05
N LYS A 24 18.73 -6.72 -14.21
CA LYS A 24 19.63 -7.45 -13.33
C LYS A 24 19.52 -6.88 -11.92
N SER A 25 19.54 -7.75 -10.91
CA SER A 25 19.40 -7.37 -9.49
C SER A 25 20.40 -6.29 -9.04
N GLN A 26 21.59 -6.23 -9.65
CA GLN A 26 22.60 -5.23 -9.37
C GLN A 26 22.22 -3.83 -9.90
N ASP A 27 21.58 -3.74 -11.06
CA ASP A 27 21.14 -2.46 -11.64
C ASP A 27 19.95 -1.88 -10.85
N VAL A 28 19.08 -2.76 -10.35
CA VAL A 28 18.03 -2.40 -9.39
C VAL A 28 18.68 -1.89 -8.10
N HIS A 29 19.65 -2.61 -7.54
CA HIS A 29 20.35 -2.20 -6.31
C HIS A 29 21.05 -0.84 -6.43
N LEU A 30 21.60 -0.51 -7.61
CA LEU A 30 22.23 0.79 -7.90
C LEU A 30 21.21 1.95 -7.98
N ARG A 31 19.99 1.72 -8.48
CA ARG A 31 18.92 2.75 -8.46
C ARG A 31 18.31 2.97 -7.09
N LEU A 32 18.17 1.91 -6.29
CA LEU A 32 17.67 1.98 -4.89
C LEU A 32 18.55 2.86 -3.97
N GLN A 33 19.76 3.23 -4.40
CA GLN A 33 20.65 4.14 -3.66
C GLN A 33 20.29 5.63 -3.81
N HIS A 34 19.31 6.00 -4.65
CA HIS A 34 18.81 7.37 -4.68
C HIS A 34 17.97 7.60 -3.42
N ARG A 35 18.61 8.10 -2.36
CA ARG A 35 17.91 8.65 -1.21
C ARG A 35 17.05 9.83 -1.71
N PRO A 36 15.73 9.81 -1.53
CA PRO A 36 14.99 11.07 -1.48
C PRO A 36 15.61 11.87 -0.34
N THR A 37 16.32 12.96 -0.65
CA THR A 37 17.12 13.71 0.34
C THR A 37 16.25 14.55 1.28
N THR A 38 14.97 14.73 0.97
CA THR A 38 14.03 15.48 1.80
C THR A 38 12.71 14.72 1.89
N ARG A 39 12.22 14.57 3.12
CA ARG A 39 10.89 14.07 3.41
C ARG A 39 10.08 15.15 4.10
N ILE A 40 8.83 15.28 3.68
CA ILE A 40 7.85 16.10 4.38
C ILE A 40 7.05 15.15 5.26
N THR A 41 7.08 15.40 6.57
CA THR A 41 6.38 14.59 7.55
C THR A 41 5.16 15.34 8.05
N SER A 42 4.02 14.64 8.14
CA SER A 42 2.78 15.15 8.69
C SER A 42 2.10 14.14 9.60
N LYS A 43 1.25 14.64 10.51
CA LYS A 43 0.28 13.83 11.24
C LYS A 43 -1.09 14.10 10.65
N ILE A 44 -1.68 13.08 10.04
CA ILE A 44 -2.99 13.15 9.41
C ILE A 44 -4.02 12.61 10.38
N GLU A 45 -5.08 13.39 10.64
CA GLU A 45 -6.21 12.93 11.45
C GLU A 45 -7.13 12.05 10.59
N VAL A 46 -7.45 10.86 11.07
CA VAL A 46 -8.30 9.88 10.40
C VAL A 46 -9.54 9.62 11.25
N GLU A 47 -10.34 8.62 10.90
CA GLU A 47 -11.61 8.36 11.58
C GLU A 47 -11.46 8.18 13.10
N SER A 48 -12.46 8.61 13.86
CA SER A 48 -12.51 8.49 15.32
C SER A 48 -11.39 9.24 16.06
N GLY A 49 -10.86 10.31 15.46
CA GLY A 49 -9.86 11.19 16.07
C GLY A 49 -8.45 10.60 16.15
N TRP A 50 -8.23 9.46 15.50
CA TRP A 50 -6.92 8.85 15.37
C TRP A 50 -5.99 9.72 14.54
N LYS A 51 -4.70 9.71 14.83
CA LYS A 51 -3.71 10.43 14.02
C LYS A 51 -2.65 9.46 13.53
N VAL A 52 -2.39 9.45 12.24
CA VAL A 52 -1.39 8.58 11.61
C VAL A 52 -0.22 9.40 11.11
N HIS A 53 0.98 8.84 11.26
CA HIS A 53 2.21 9.45 10.75
C HIS A 53 2.35 9.18 9.26
N VAL A 54 2.58 10.22 8.48
CA VAL A 54 2.71 10.17 7.02
C VAL A 54 3.98 10.89 6.59
N GLU A 55 4.72 10.29 5.67
CA GLU A 55 5.91 10.83 5.03
C GLU A 55 5.71 10.90 3.52
N GLU A 56 5.93 12.08 2.97
CA GLU A 56 5.95 12.33 1.53
C GLU A 56 7.38 12.58 1.04
N SER A 57 7.72 12.03 -0.11
CA SER A 57 9.04 12.20 -0.74
C SER A 57 8.98 12.00 -2.26
N GLY A 58 10.10 12.20 -2.95
CA GLY A 58 10.16 12.08 -4.41
C GLY A 58 9.66 13.37 -5.07
N ASN A 59 9.09 13.23 -6.26
CA ASN A 59 8.59 14.34 -7.06
C ASN A 59 7.13 14.68 -6.64
N PRO A 60 6.84 15.86 -6.07
CA PRO A 60 5.47 16.23 -5.68
C PRO A 60 4.46 16.23 -6.83
N GLU A 61 4.94 16.41 -8.07
CA GLU A 61 4.13 16.37 -9.31
C GLU A 61 4.18 15.00 -10.00
N GLY A 62 4.81 14.00 -9.37
CA GLY A 62 4.94 12.65 -9.88
C GLY A 62 3.68 11.81 -9.70
N ILE A 63 3.73 10.57 -10.20
CA ILE A 63 2.65 9.58 -10.04
C ILE A 63 2.49 9.28 -8.54
N PRO A 64 1.30 9.51 -7.93
CA PRO A 64 1.09 9.22 -6.52
C PRO A 64 1.15 7.71 -6.26
N VAL A 65 1.99 7.29 -5.32
CA VAL A 65 2.07 5.90 -4.86
C VAL A 65 2.03 5.85 -3.34
N VAL A 66 1.16 5.01 -2.80
CA VAL A 66 1.11 4.72 -1.37
C VAL A 66 1.73 3.36 -1.06
N PHE A 67 2.65 3.34 -0.11
CA PHE A 67 3.26 2.13 0.41
C PHE A 67 2.50 1.63 1.65
N VAL A 68 1.95 0.42 1.54
CA VAL A 68 1.24 -0.28 2.62
C VAL A 68 2.17 -1.31 3.23
N HIS A 69 2.73 -0.98 4.39
CA HIS A 69 3.68 -1.87 5.07
C HIS A 69 3.04 -3.19 5.50
N GLY A 70 3.89 -4.21 5.64
CA GLY A 70 3.48 -5.52 6.15
C GLY A 70 3.35 -5.53 7.67
N GLY A 71 3.62 -6.70 8.24
CA GLY A 71 3.52 -6.97 9.67
C GLY A 71 2.53 -8.12 9.89
N PRO A 72 1.32 -7.85 10.44
CA PRO A 72 0.80 -6.52 10.81
C PRO A 72 1.59 -5.90 11.99
N GLY A 73 1.64 -4.56 12.04
CA GLY A 73 2.22 -3.82 13.18
C GLY A 73 3.70 -3.46 13.12
N VAL A 74 4.40 -3.67 12.00
CA VAL A 74 5.82 -3.27 11.88
C VAL A 74 5.96 -1.80 11.52
N LYS A 75 7.04 -1.16 11.99
CA LYS A 75 7.41 0.21 11.62
C LYS A 75 7.88 0.28 10.17
N CYS A 76 7.40 1.27 9.40
CA CYS A 76 8.04 1.62 8.12
C CYS A 76 9.50 2.03 8.32
N ARG A 77 10.36 1.61 7.39
CA ARG A 77 11.79 1.88 7.36
C ARG A 77 12.09 2.94 6.32
N ASP A 78 13.24 3.59 6.46
CA ASP A 78 13.70 4.56 5.46
C ASP A 78 13.84 3.95 4.05
N THR A 79 14.17 2.67 3.98
CA THR A 79 14.29 1.92 2.73
C THR A 79 12.95 1.71 2.02
N ASP A 80 11.82 1.90 2.71
CA ASP A 80 10.50 1.69 2.10
C ASP A 80 10.15 2.81 1.09
N HIS A 81 10.84 3.95 1.13
CA HIS A 81 10.79 4.97 0.07
C HIS A 81 11.60 4.60 -1.17
N GLN A 82 12.60 3.72 -1.03
CA GLN A 82 13.57 3.46 -2.10
C GLN A 82 13.01 2.54 -3.19
N TRP A 83 11.87 1.89 -2.97
CA TRP A 83 11.21 1.04 -3.97
C TRP A 83 10.78 1.79 -5.24
N PHE A 84 10.74 3.12 -5.18
CA PHE A 84 10.18 3.95 -6.23
C PHE A 84 11.25 4.90 -6.77
N ASP A 85 11.20 5.13 -8.08
CA ASP A 85 12.02 6.14 -8.75
C ASP A 85 11.58 7.55 -8.29
N PRO A 86 12.40 8.28 -7.53
CA PRO A 86 11.99 9.53 -6.90
C PRO A 86 11.71 10.65 -7.91
N ASP A 87 12.21 10.56 -9.14
CA ASP A 87 11.95 11.55 -10.19
C ASP A 87 10.55 11.35 -10.83
N LYS A 88 10.01 10.13 -10.74
CA LYS A 88 8.73 9.74 -11.36
C LYS A 88 7.56 9.71 -10.39
N TYR A 89 7.80 9.44 -9.11
CA TYR A 89 6.73 9.17 -8.15
C TYR A 89 6.66 10.24 -7.06
N ARG A 90 5.43 10.62 -6.69
CA ARG A 90 5.10 11.22 -5.38
C ARG A 90 4.89 10.06 -4.43
N ILE A 91 5.82 9.85 -3.51
CA ILE A 91 5.89 8.65 -2.67
C ILE A 91 5.28 8.96 -1.31
N ILE A 92 4.22 8.24 -0.95
CA ILE A 92 3.52 8.33 0.32
C ILE A 92 3.83 7.07 1.13
N VAL A 93 4.50 7.24 2.27
CA VAL A 93 4.72 6.17 3.25
C VAL A 93 4.00 6.56 4.53
N PHE A 94 3.19 5.68 5.09
CA PHE A 94 2.44 5.96 6.32
C PHE A 94 2.58 4.82 7.31
N GLN A 95 2.32 5.11 8.58
CA GLN A 95 2.22 4.12 9.64
C GLN A 95 0.74 3.77 9.82
N GLN A 96 0.42 2.48 9.80
CA GLN A 96 -0.96 2.02 10.03
C GLN A 96 -1.42 2.39 11.45
N ARG A 97 -2.71 2.63 11.61
CA ARG A 97 -3.33 2.97 12.89
C ARG A 97 -2.92 2.01 14.00
N GLY A 98 -2.56 2.56 15.16
CA GLY A 98 -2.12 1.80 16.33
C GLY A 98 -0.65 1.36 16.27
N THR A 99 0.06 1.70 15.19
CA THR A 99 1.51 1.46 15.07
C THR A 99 2.31 2.74 15.33
N TRP A 100 3.62 2.65 15.14
CA TRP A 100 4.61 3.65 15.49
C TRP A 100 4.25 5.06 15.01
N GLY A 101 4.41 6.06 15.87
CA GLY A 101 4.15 7.47 15.52
C GLY A 101 2.67 7.84 15.36
N CYS A 102 1.74 6.88 15.47
CA CYS A 102 0.31 7.15 15.52
C CYS A 102 -0.13 7.66 16.91
N THR A 103 -1.33 8.20 16.99
CA THR A 103 -1.94 8.62 18.25
C THR A 103 -3.38 8.11 18.31
N PRO A 104 -3.70 7.16 19.20
CA PRO A 104 -2.76 6.39 20.05
C PRO A 104 -1.81 5.46 19.25
N SER A 105 -0.66 5.13 19.82
CA SER A 105 0.25 4.06 19.36
C SER A 105 0.24 2.93 20.38
N ALA A 106 0.26 1.67 19.93
CA ALA A 106 0.36 0.51 20.83
C ALA A 106 1.62 0.53 21.70
N GLU A 107 2.70 1.16 21.24
CA GLU A 107 3.97 1.27 21.97
C GLU A 107 3.86 2.18 23.21
N ASP A 108 2.96 3.17 23.16
CA ASP A 108 2.83 4.22 24.18
C ASP A 108 1.84 3.84 25.28
N LEU A 109 1.13 2.72 25.12
CA LEU A 109 0.04 2.30 26.00
C LEU A 109 0.48 1.22 26.97
N SER A 110 0.08 1.37 28.24
CA SER A 110 0.27 0.33 29.27
C SER A 110 -0.56 -0.93 28.99
N THR A 111 -1.68 -0.78 28.27
CA THR A 111 -2.56 -1.89 27.86
C THR A 111 -2.84 -1.81 26.35
N PRO A 112 -1.93 -2.28 25.48
CA PRO A 112 -2.08 -2.14 24.02
C PRO A 112 -3.36 -2.76 23.46
N SER A 113 -3.86 -3.82 24.09
CA SER A 113 -5.09 -4.50 23.64
C SER A 113 -6.34 -3.62 23.65
N GLN A 114 -6.33 -2.50 24.37
CA GLN A 114 -7.45 -1.56 24.43
C GLN A 114 -7.81 -0.96 23.06
N ILE A 115 -6.82 -0.87 22.15
CA ILE A 115 -7.03 -0.26 20.83
C ILE A 115 -7.36 -1.28 19.73
N PHE A 116 -7.17 -2.58 19.99
CA PHE A 116 -7.30 -3.61 18.95
C PHE A 116 -8.70 -3.71 18.36
N LYS A 117 -9.73 -3.40 19.16
CA LYS A 117 -11.12 -3.31 18.69
C LYS A 117 -11.32 -2.26 17.57
N ASP A 118 -10.45 -1.26 17.50
CA ASP A 118 -10.53 -0.14 16.56
C ASP A 118 -9.53 -0.31 15.39
N VAL A 119 -8.72 -1.39 15.40
CA VAL A 119 -7.76 -1.76 14.36
C VAL A 119 -8.31 -2.97 13.60
N THR A 120 -9.17 -2.69 12.62
CA THR A 120 -9.77 -3.69 11.73
C THR A 120 -9.36 -3.40 10.29
N ILE A 121 -9.51 -4.37 9.39
CA ILE A 121 -9.17 -4.15 7.98
C ILE A 121 -10.01 -3.02 7.35
N GLN A 122 -11.26 -2.86 7.81
CA GLN A 122 -12.16 -1.78 7.43
C GLN A 122 -11.62 -0.42 7.87
N THR A 123 -11.24 -0.28 9.14
CA THR A 123 -10.72 1.01 9.66
C THR A 123 -9.39 1.37 9.03
N LEU A 124 -8.52 0.38 8.79
CA LEU A 124 -7.26 0.58 8.08
C LEU A 124 -7.47 1.03 6.63
N ALA A 125 -8.44 0.45 5.91
CA ALA A 125 -8.77 0.90 4.55
C ALA A 125 -9.39 2.30 4.54
N ALA A 126 -10.22 2.63 5.52
CA ALA A 126 -10.76 3.97 5.70
C ALA A 126 -9.66 5.00 5.97
N ASP A 127 -8.59 4.61 6.69
CA ASP A 127 -7.43 5.49 6.93
C ASP A 127 -6.68 5.82 5.64
N LEU A 128 -6.49 4.83 4.74
CA LEU A 128 -5.94 5.10 3.42
C LEU A 128 -6.77 6.15 2.67
N GLU A 129 -8.10 6.04 2.67
CA GLU A 129 -8.96 7.04 2.04
C GLU A 129 -8.85 8.42 2.71
N ALA A 130 -8.78 8.48 4.04
CA ALA A 130 -8.62 9.73 4.76
C ALA A 130 -7.29 10.42 4.44
N ILE A 131 -6.20 9.64 4.34
CA ILE A 131 -4.88 10.13 3.91
C ILE A 131 -4.97 10.66 2.48
N ARG A 132 -5.49 9.87 1.53
CA ARG A 132 -5.57 10.24 0.11
C ARG A 132 -6.29 11.58 -0.08
N LYS A 133 -7.44 11.74 0.59
CA LYS A 133 -8.27 12.95 0.52
C LYS A 133 -7.57 14.16 1.10
N GLN A 134 -6.91 14.02 2.25
CA GLN A 134 -6.18 15.13 2.90
C GLN A 134 -4.91 15.53 2.16
N LEU A 135 -4.29 14.60 1.43
CA LEU A 135 -3.17 14.88 0.53
C LEU A 135 -3.59 15.42 -0.84
N HIS A 136 -4.90 15.58 -1.06
CA HIS A 136 -5.51 16.03 -2.32
C HIS A 136 -5.11 15.19 -3.54
N ILE A 137 -5.06 13.86 -3.36
CA ILE A 137 -4.72 12.91 -4.41
C ILE A 137 -6.02 12.33 -5.00
N ASP A 138 -6.23 12.45 -6.31
CA ASP A 138 -7.44 11.91 -6.96
C ASP A 138 -7.41 10.37 -7.04
N LYS A 139 -6.33 9.82 -7.63
CA LYS A 139 -6.06 8.37 -7.66
C LYS A 139 -4.60 8.10 -7.38
N TRP A 140 -4.28 6.93 -6.86
CA TRP A 140 -2.91 6.51 -6.59
C TRP A 140 -2.64 5.05 -6.92
N LEU A 141 -1.37 4.73 -7.13
CA LEU A 141 -0.88 3.36 -7.16
C LEU A 141 -0.80 2.83 -5.72
N VAL A 142 -1.34 1.64 -5.46
CA VAL A 142 -1.27 1.03 -4.12
C VAL A 142 -0.27 -0.11 -4.15
N PHE A 143 0.81 0.04 -3.37
CA PHE A 143 1.90 -0.93 -3.28
C PHE A 143 1.89 -1.59 -1.91
N GLY A 144 1.83 -2.93 -1.85
CA GLY A 144 1.83 -3.65 -0.57
C GLY A 144 2.39 -5.06 -0.65
N GLY A 145 2.96 -5.55 0.45
CA GLY A 145 3.46 -6.92 0.51
C GLY A 145 3.32 -7.59 1.88
N SER A 146 3.27 -8.93 1.90
CA SER A 146 2.88 -9.70 3.08
C SER A 146 1.48 -9.26 3.57
N TRP A 147 1.28 -8.97 4.86
CA TRP A 147 0.05 -8.32 5.36
C TRP A 147 -0.37 -7.09 4.55
N GLY A 148 0.59 -6.30 4.06
CA GLY A 148 0.28 -5.13 3.23
C GLY A 148 -0.39 -5.50 1.91
N SER A 149 -0.15 -6.72 1.38
CA SER A 149 -0.88 -7.22 0.21
C SER A 149 -2.35 -7.49 0.52
N THR A 150 -2.65 -8.03 1.72
CA THR A 150 -4.03 -8.24 2.20
C THR A 150 -4.78 -6.92 2.24
N LEU A 151 -4.22 -5.91 2.90
CA LEU A 151 -4.83 -4.58 3.02
C LEU A 151 -4.92 -3.87 1.65
N THR A 152 -3.92 -4.01 0.79
CA THR A 152 -3.94 -3.45 -0.58
C THR A 152 -5.10 -4.02 -1.40
N MET A 153 -5.30 -5.34 -1.36
CA MET A 153 -6.40 -5.98 -2.09
C MET A 153 -7.76 -5.60 -1.51
N TYR A 154 -7.89 -5.57 -0.19
CA TYR A 154 -9.11 -5.15 0.47
C TYR A 154 -9.48 -3.69 0.12
N TYR A 155 -8.50 -2.78 0.20
CA TYR A 155 -8.70 -1.37 -0.19
C TYR A 155 -9.16 -1.24 -1.65
N ALA A 156 -8.57 -2.02 -2.56
CA ALA A 156 -8.95 -1.99 -3.98
C ALA A 156 -10.36 -2.57 -4.25
N GLN A 157 -10.83 -3.49 -3.41
CA GLN A 157 -12.20 -4.01 -3.48
C GLN A 157 -13.23 -2.97 -3.02
N GLU A 158 -12.92 -2.23 -1.95
CA GLU A 158 -13.80 -1.19 -1.39
C GLU A 158 -13.77 0.11 -2.22
N PHE A 159 -12.60 0.48 -2.75
CA PHE A 159 -12.35 1.76 -3.42
C PHE A 159 -11.70 1.60 -4.81
N PRO A 160 -12.28 0.81 -5.74
CA PRO A 160 -11.67 0.49 -7.03
C PRO A 160 -11.39 1.74 -7.87
N GLU A 161 -12.29 2.72 -7.84
CA GLU A 161 -12.17 3.96 -8.61
C GLU A 161 -11.02 4.87 -8.16
N GLN A 162 -10.47 4.66 -6.96
CA GLN A 162 -9.39 5.47 -6.39
C GLN A 162 -8.00 4.88 -6.69
N CYS A 163 -7.96 3.70 -7.32
CA CYS A 163 -6.74 2.97 -7.62
C CYS A 163 -6.32 3.20 -9.08
N LEU A 164 -5.08 3.65 -9.31
CA LEU A 164 -4.43 3.60 -10.63
C LEU A 164 -4.03 2.17 -11.01
N GLY A 165 -3.74 1.35 -10.01
CA GLY A 165 -3.31 -0.04 -10.14
C GLY A 165 -2.79 -0.57 -8.80
N LEU A 166 -2.45 -1.86 -8.77
CA LEU A 166 -1.92 -2.53 -7.59
C LEU A 166 -0.56 -3.15 -7.89
N VAL A 167 0.37 -3.02 -6.94
CA VAL A 167 1.61 -3.79 -6.92
C VAL A 167 1.64 -4.63 -5.65
N VAL A 168 1.46 -5.94 -5.79
CA VAL A 168 1.38 -6.89 -4.67
C VAL A 168 2.55 -7.85 -4.66
N ARG A 169 3.13 -8.11 -3.48
CA ARG A 169 4.28 -9.03 -3.32
C ARG A 169 4.15 -9.92 -2.09
N GLY A 170 4.42 -11.22 -2.26
CA GLY A 170 4.34 -12.20 -1.17
C GLY A 170 2.92 -12.24 -0.60
N ILE A 171 1.98 -12.69 -1.44
CA ILE A 171 0.53 -12.62 -1.19
C ILE A 171 0.19 -13.34 0.12
N PHE A 172 -0.57 -12.66 0.98
CA PHE A 172 -1.17 -13.23 2.17
C PHE A 172 -2.68 -12.99 2.14
N LEU A 173 -3.49 -14.05 2.14
CA LEU A 173 -4.95 -13.95 2.01
C LEU A 173 -5.67 -13.79 3.36
N ALA A 174 -4.97 -14.04 4.49
CA ALA A 174 -5.52 -13.92 5.84
C ALA A 174 -6.88 -14.62 6.04
N SER A 175 -7.07 -15.77 5.41
CA SER A 175 -8.27 -16.63 5.46
C SER A 175 -8.29 -17.57 6.66
#